data_AF-A0A932P738-F1
#
_entry.id   AF-A0A932P738-F1
#
_cell.length_a   1.000
_cell.length_b   1.000
_cell.length_c   1.000
_cell.angle_alpha   90.00
_cell.angle_beta   90.00
_cell.angle_gamma   90.00
#
_symmetry.space_group_name_H-M   'P 1'
#
loop_
_entity.id
_entity.type
_entity.pdbx_description
1 polymer ?
#
loop_
_entity_poly.entity_id
_entity_poly.type
_entity_poly.pdbx_seq_one_letter_code
_entity_poly.pdbx_strand_id
1 'polypeptide(L)' 'MKVAAISFNDNHSLSMDVDGVTYIGAAQPLELDDGTWFLELLIRTKNGTVALQLVADSPEELVLNSYS' A
#
# COMPACT_ATOMS: atom_id res chain seq x y z
N MET A 1 -13.43 -1.13 15.29
CA MET A 1 -12.48 -1.42 14.19
C MET A 1 -11.10 -1.49 14.82
N LYS A 2 -10.31 -2.55 14.55
CA LYS A 2 -8.92 -2.62 15.01
C LYS A 2 -8.04 -2.16 13.85
N VAL A 3 -7.38 -1.01 14.01
CA VAL A 3 -6.45 -0.43 13.03
C VAL A 3 -5.05 -0.68 13.57
N ALA A 4 -4.16 -1.24 12.77
CA ALA A 4 -2.74 -1.33 13.07
C ALA A 4 -2.01 -0.31 12.19
N ALA A 5 -1.25 0.59 12.82
CA ALA A 5 -0.34 1.50 12.12
C ALA A 5 1.07 0.95 12.22
N ILE A 6 1.75 0.84 11.08
CA ILE A 6 3.15 0.41 10.99
C ILE A 6 3.92 1.59 10.40
N SER A 7 4.96 2.04 11.10
CA SER A 7 5.86 3.10 10.64
C SER A 7 7.27 2.54 10.59
N PHE A 8 7.95 2.78 9.47
CA PHE A 8 9.33 2.38 9.25
C PHE A 8 10.22 3.61 9.42
N ASN A 9 11.29 3.49 10.21
CA ASN A 9 12.31 4.55 10.36
C ASN A 9 13.43 4.42 9.31
N ASP A 10 13.57 3.21 8.74
CA ASP A 10 14.55 2.72 7.77
C ASP A 10 13.99 1.35 7.30
N ASN A 11 14.19 0.99 6.02
CA ASN A 11 13.64 -0.17 5.30
C ASN A 11 12.12 -0.14 5.09
N HIS A 12 11.71 0.12 3.84
CA HIS A 12 10.31 0.26 3.42
C HIS A 12 9.66 -1.09 3.05
N SER A 13 10.22 -2.22 3.50
CA SER A 13 9.73 -3.55 3.15
C SER A 13 8.66 -4.02 4.12
N LEU A 14 7.44 -4.24 3.62
CA LEU A 14 6.38 -4.97 4.33
C LEU A 14 6.25 -6.37 3.73
N SER A 15 6.36 -7.40 4.57
CA SER A 15 6.05 -8.78 4.21
C SER A 15 4.81 -9.23 4.98
N MET A 16 3.84 -9.80 4.27
CA MET A 16 2.57 -10.24 4.84
C MET A 16 2.14 -11.55 4.17
N ASP A 17 1.70 -12.51 4.98
CA ASP A 17 1.02 -13.70 4.50
C ASP A 17 -0.50 -13.46 4.58
N VAL A 18 -1.19 -13.65 3.46
CA VAL A 18 -2.63 -13.39 3.32
C VAL A 18 -3.29 -14.60 2.69
N ASP A 19 -4.19 -15.24 3.43
CA ASP A 19 -4.91 -16.41 2.93
C ASP A 19 -6.06 -16.04 1.99
N GLY A 20 -6.29 -16.88 0.98
CA GLY A 20 -7.44 -16.77 0.09
C GLY A 20 -7.49 -15.50 -0.76
N VAL A 21 -6.34 -14.95 -1.16
CA VAL A 21 -6.23 -13.79 -2.06
C VAL A 21 -6.96 -14.07 -3.38
N THR A 22 -7.84 -13.15 -3.76
CA THR A 22 -8.59 -13.19 -5.02
C THR A 22 -8.17 -12.08 -5.97
N TYR A 23 -7.64 -10.97 -5.46
CA TYR A 23 -7.18 -9.86 -6.26
C TYR A 23 -6.16 -9.01 -5.50
N ILE A 24 -5.14 -8.52 -6.22
CA ILE A 24 -4.21 -7.49 -5.75
C ILE A 24 -4.24 -6.37 -6.78
N GLY A 25 -4.45 -5.14 -6.33
CA GLY A 25 -4.41 -3.97 -7.19
C GLY A 25 -4.03 -2.73 -6.43
N ALA A 26 -3.46 -1.78 -7.14
CA ALA A 26 -3.07 -0.49 -6.58
C ALA A 26 -3.67 0.65 -7.38
N ALA A 27 -3.99 1.74 -6.70
CA ALA A 27 -4.29 3.01 -7.32
C ALA A 27 -3.03 3.62 -7.94
N GLN A 28 -3.20 4.60 -8.82
CA GLN A 28 -2.09 5.46 -9.21
C GLN A 28 -1.74 6.40 -8.04
N PRO A 29 -0.45 6.78 -7.85
CA PRO A 29 -0.07 7.78 -6.88
C PRO A 29 -0.86 9.08 -7.08
N LEU A 30 -1.32 9.67 -5.97
CA LEU A 30 -2.03 10.94 -5.92
C LEU A 30 -1.29 11.89 -4.99
N GLU A 31 -1.10 13.14 -5.43
CA GLU A 31 -0.57 14.21 -4.60
C GLU A 31 -1.68 14.79 -3.69
N LEU A 32 -1.37 14.98 -2.41
CA LEU A 32 -2.23 15.62 -1.42
C LEU A 32 -1.91 17.13 -1.32
N ASP A 33 -2.81 17.88 -0.69
CA ASP A 33 -2.72 19.35 -0.60
C ASP A 33 -1.46 19.88 0.12
N ASP A 34 -0.77 19.03 0.89
CA ASP A 34 0.45 19.36 1.64
C ASP A 34 1.75 18.94 0.93
N GLY A 35 1.67 18.45 -0.31
CA GLY A 35 2.80 17.95 -1.08
C GLY A 35 3.18 16.49 -0.77
N THR A 36 2.49 15.84 0.17
CA THR A 36 2.64 14.40 0.41
C THR A 36 2.02 13.61 -0.73
N TRP A 37 2.67 12.53 -1.14
CA TRP A 37 2.15 11.58 -2.10
C TRP A 37 1.49 10.40 -1.40
N PHE A 38 0.40 9.90 -1.98
CA PHE A 38 -0.40 8.82 -1.43
C PHE A 38 -0.69 7.74 -2.49
N LEU A 39 -0.66 6.47 -2.08
CA LEU A 39 -1.14 5.35 -2.88
C LEU A 39 -1.86 4.32 -2.00
N GLU A 40 -2.95 3.76 -2.52
CA GLU A 40 -3.66 2.65 -1.90
C GLU A 40 -3.35 1.33 -2.62
N LEU A 41 -2.91 0.33 -1.87
CA LEU A 41 -2.81 -1.07 -2.28
C LEU A 41 -3.96 -1.88 -1.65
N LEU A 42 -4.77 -2.50 -2.49
CA LEU A 42 -5.91 -3.31 -2.10
C LEU A 42 -5.63 -4.78 -2.37
N ILE A 43 -5.66 -5.59 -1.30
CA ILE A 43 -5.62 -7.05 -1.37
C ILE A 43 -7.01 -7.56 -1.00
N ARG A 44 -7.74 -8.08 -1.98
CA ARG A 44 -9.04 -8.72 -1.75
C ARG A 44 -8.84 -10.20 -1.48
N THR A 45 -9.59 -10.71 -0.52
CA THR A 45 -9.64 -12.13 -0.16
C THR A 45 -11.08 -12.61 -0.22
N LYS A 46 -11.29 -13.93 -0.07
CA LYS A 46 -12.64 -14.49 0.07
C LYS A 46 -13.37 -14.00 1.33
N ASN A 47 -12.64 -13.53 2.34
CA ASN A 47 -13.17 -13.22 3.67
C ASN A 47 -13.18 -11.70 3.97
N GLY A 48 -12.75 -10.86 3.04
CA GLY A 48 -12.66 -9.42 3.22
C GLY A 48 -11.51 -8.78 2.45
N THR A 49 -11.15 -7.57 2.83
CA THR A 49 -10.13 -6.76 2.15
C THR A 49 -9.09 -6.27 3.14
N VAL A 50 -7.82 -6.39 2.76
CA VAL A 50 -6.71 -5.67 3.39
C VAL A 50 -6.42 -4.45 2.51
N ALA A 51 -6.54 -3.26 3.09
CA ALA A 51 -6.16 -2.00 2.45
C ALA A 51 -4.89 -1.49 3.12
N LEU A 52 -3.88 -1.19 2.30
CA LEU A 52 -2.62 -0.60 2.71
C LEU A 52 -2.56 0.81 2.12
N GLN A 53 -2.44 1.79 3.00
CA GLN A 53 -2.29 3.19 2.65
C GLN A 53 -0.84 3.57 2.83
N LEU A 54 -0.19 3.95 1.71
CA LEU A 54 1.21 4.32 1.66
C LEU A 54 1.30 5.81 1.43
N VAL A 55 2.25 6.45 2.11
CA VAL A 55 2.58 7.87 1.95
C VAL A 55 4.07 8.02 1.66
N ALA A 56 4.44 9.01 0.87
CA ALA A 56 5.81 9.29 0.47
C ALA A 56 6.02 10.78 0.17
N ASP A 57 7.27 11.20 0.07
CA ASP A 57 7.63 12.58 -0.27
C ASP A 57 7.65 12.82 -1.79
N SER A 58 7.64 11.76 -2.60
CA SER A 58 7.64 11.84 -4.07
C SER A 58 6.83 10.70 -4.72
N PRO A 59 6.34 10.88 -5.97
CA PRO A 59 5.58 9.83 -6.66
C PRO A 59 6.43 8.63 -7.03
N GLU A 60 7.73 8.83 -7.30
CA GLU A 60 8.66 7.77 -7.72
C GLU A 60 8.83 6.70 -6.64
N GLU A 61 8.73 7.08 -5.37
CA GLU A 61 8.79 6.18 -4.22
C GLU A 61 7.58 5.25 -4.11
N LEU A 62 6.47 5.59 -4.77
CA LEU A 62 5.23 4.81 -4.81
C LEU A 62 5.06 4.01 -6.10
N VAL A 63 6.00 4.08 -7.04
CA VAL A 63 5.93 3.35 -8.30
C VAL A 63 6.08 1.85 -8.05
N LEU A 64 5.03 1.10 -8.41
CA LEU A 64 5.07 -0.35 -8.38
C LEU A 64 5.75 -0.88 -9.65
N ASN A 65 6.98 -1.36 -9.49
CA ASN A 65 7.65 -2.10 -10.54
C ASN A 65 7.03 -3.50 -10.62
N SER A 66 6.48 -3.86 -11.78
CA SER A 66 6.12 -5.25 -12.04
C SER A 66 7.39 -6.10 -12.03
N TYR A 67 7.44 -7.11 -11.16
CA TYR A 67 8.42 -8.18 -11.28
C TYR A 67 8.12 -8.94 -12.57
N SER A 68 8.99 -8.80 -13.57
CA SER A 68 8.97 -9.54 -14.84
C SER A 68 9.50 -10.96 -14.68
#